data_AF-A0A229T4W0-F1
#
_entry.id   AF-A0A229T4W0-F1
#
_cell.length_a   1.000
_cell.length_b   1.000
_cell.length_c   1.000
_cell.angle_alpha   90.00
_cell.angle_beta   90.00
_cell.angle_gamma   90.00
#
_symmetry.space_group_name_H-M   'P 1'
#
loop_
_entity.id
_entity.type
_entity.pdbx_description
1 polymer ?
#
loop_
_entity_poly.entity_id
_entity_poly.type
_entity_poly.pdbx_seq_one_letter_code
_entity_poly.pdbx_strand_id
1 'polypeptide(L)'
;MTTTPAPTRAPRLLALGCLTAIAGGAALVLLLQFLPPTDQISPVRRTISEYALSANKWIFDIAVLLIALGSAVLFAAHVLMRALPVRSAAVVLGALWTVSLLVVVAFPKTDWSVGPSLGGVVHRYASVVGFVCLPVGLLFAARRIFPDSPGWRWAARALAIVSLAWFGLILGAVGYMLAGGGPWWRTIPLGLVERLLAATELLALATLAVPLLRSNRTGVTQVT
;
A
#
# COMPACT_ATOMS: atom_id res chain seq x y z
N MET A 1 -41.75 24.96 4.21
CA MET A 1 -41.19 23.83 5.00
C MET A 1 -39.94 23.35 4.27
N THR A 2 -38.76 23.84 4.67
CA THR A 2 -37.48 23.49 4.04
C THR A 2 -36.97 22.19 4.65
N THR A 3 -37.07 21.09 3.94
CA THR A 3 -36.45 19.82 4.34
C THR A 3 -34.94 19.91 4.08
N THR A 4 -34.16 20.10 5.14
CA THR A 4 -32.69 19.95 5.05
C THR A 4 -32.39 18.49 4.70
N PRO A 5 -31.76 18.20 3.54
CA PRO A 5 -31.39 16.82 3.21
C PRO A 5 -30.42 16.29 4.27
N ALA A 6 -30.70 15.10 4.80
CA ALA A 6 -29.81 14.46 5.76
C ALA A 6 -28.42 14.23 5.13
N PRO A 7 -27.32 14.42 5.88
CA PRO A 7 -25.98 14.18 5.36
C PRO A 7 -25.84 12.73 4.90
N THR A 8 -25.33 12.53 3.69
CA THR A 8 -25.14 11.20 3.10
C THR A 8 -24.01 10.47 3.82
N ARG A 9 -24.35 9.40 4.55
CA ARG A 9 -23.38 8.60 5.33
C ARG A 9 -22.47 7.72 4.47
N ALA A 10 -22.78 7.56 3.18
CA ALA A 10 -22.16 6.58 2.30
C ALA A 10 -20.62 6.76 2.11
N PRO A 11 -20.08 7.97 1.85
CA PRO A 11 -18.63 8.15 1.69
C PRO A 11 -17.86 7.81 2.97
N ARG A 12 -18.43 8.14 4.13
CA ARG A 12 -17.83 7.83 5.44
C ARG A 12 -17.82 6.33 5.71
N LEU A 13 -18.93 5.63 5.49
CA LEU A 13 -19.00 4.17 5.66
C LEU A 13 -18.04 3.45 4.71
N LEU A 14 -17.94 3.92 3.46
CA LEU A 14 -16.98 3.41 2.49
C LEU A 14 -15.54 3.56 2.99
N ALA A 15 -15.16 4.77 3.44
CA ALA A 15 -13.82 5.01 3.99
C ALA A 15 -13.52 4.12 5.20
N LEU A 16 -14.47 3.97 6.12
CA LEU A 16 -14.32 3.09 7.29
C LEU A 16 -14.14 1.62 6.87
N GLY A 17 -14.92 1.15 5.87
CA GLY A 17 -14.76 -0.18 5.30
C GLY A 17 -13.37 -0.40 4.69
N CYS A 18 -12.89 0.55 3.88
CA CYS A 18 -11.55 0.49 3.30
C CYS A 18 -10.45 0.50 4.36
N LEU A 19 -10.55 1.38 5.36
CA LEU A 19 -9.59 1.44 6.46
C LEU A 19 -9.60 0.16 7.29
N THR A 20 -10.77 -0.43 7.52
CA THR A 20 -10.90 -1.71 8.22
C THR A 20 -10.26 -2.84 7.42
N ALA A 21 -10.47 -2.90 6.10
CA ALA A 21 -9.83 -3.89 5.24
C ALA A 21 -8.30 -3.74 5.24
N ILE A 22 -7.79 -2.51 5.05
CA ILE A 22 -6.34 -2.24 5.03
C ILE A 22 -5.71 -2.55 6.40
N ALA A 23 -6.30 -2.07 7.48
CA ALA A 23 -5.81 -2.32 8.84
C ALA A 23 -5.91 -3.80 9.21
N GLY A 24 -6.99 -4.49 8.80
CA GLY A 24 -7.15 -5.93 8.97
C GLY A 24 -6.08 -6.71 8.23
N GLY A 25 -5.79 -6.36 6.97
CA GLY A 25 -4.69 -6.96 6.23
C GLY A 25 -3.33 -6.72 6.89
N ALA A 26 -3.04 -5.49 7.34
CA ALA A 26 -1.82 -5.20 8.10
C ALA A 26 -1.74 -6.03 9.39
N ALA A 27 -2.85 -6.16 10.13
CA ALA A 27 -2.92 -6.95 11.34
C ALA A 27 -2.71 -8.44 11.10
N LEU A 28 -3.23 -8.99 10.00
CA LEU A 28 -2.97 -10.39 9.61
C LEU A 28 -1.49 -10.63 9.25
N VAL A 29 -0.82 -9.68 8.58
CA VAL A 29 0.63 -9.76 8.35
C VAL A 29 1.41 -9.71 9.68
N LEU A 30 0.99 -8.86 10.61
CA LEU A 30 1.60 -8.79 11.95
C LEU A 30 1.36 -10.08 12.74
N LEU A 31 0.16 -10.65 12.67
CA LEU A 31 -0.20 -11.91 13.31
C LEU A 31 0.72 -13.05 12.88
N LEU A 32 1.09 -13.11 11.60
CA LEU A 32 2.03 -14.12 11.07
C LEU A 32 3.38 -14.12 11.79
N GLN A 33 3.81 -13.00 12.38
CA GLN A 33 5.05 -12.94 13.17
C GLN A 33 5.00 -13.79 14.45
N PHE A 34 3.81 -14.17 14.90
CA PHE A 34 3.58 -14.85 16.18
C PHE A 34 2.98 -16.25 16.02
N LEU A 35 2.60 -16.64 14.80
CA LEU A 35 2.03 -17.97 14.54
C LEU A 35 3.11 -18.97 14.15
N PRO A 36 3.13 -20.19 14.70
CA PRO A 36 3.94 -21.27 14.15
C PRO A 36 3.50 -21.66 12.71
N PRO A 37 4.43 -22.02 11.80
CA PRO A 37 5.89 -21.97 11.93
C PRO A 37 6.50 -20.60 11.54
N THR A 38 5.66 -19.59 11.27
CA THR A 38 6.10 -18.28 10.77
C THR A 38 6.74 -17.39 11.85
N ASP A 39 6.57 -17.72 13.13
CA ASP A 39 7.25 -17.13 14.28
C ASP A 39 8.78 -17.28 14.22
N GLN A 40 9.27 -18.33 13.55
CA GLN A 40 10.69 -18.58 13.32
C GLN A 40 11.29 -17.72 12.19
N ILE A 41 10.45 -17.05 11.39
CA ILE A 41 10.91 -16.18 10.30
C ILE A 41 11.39 -14.85 10.90
N SER A 42 12.69 -14.57 10.74
CA SER A 42 13.28 -13.34 11.25
C SER A 42 12.63 -12.09 10.64
N PRO A 43 11.98 -11.20 11.44
CA PRO A 43 11.38 -9.97 10.93
C PRO A 43 12.40 -8.97 10.39
N VAL A 44 13.66 -9.10 10.84
CA VAL A 44 14.72 -8.16 10.49
C VAL A 44 15.40 -8.56 9.19
N ARG A 45 15.55 -9.87 8.93
CA ARG A 45 16.33 -10.38 7.79
C ARG A 45 15.46 -10.86 6.63
N ARG A 46 14.26 -11.37 6.88
CA ARG A 46 13.41 -11.99 5.85
C ARG A 46 12.29 -11.05 5.41
N THR A 47 12.04 -11.03 4.10
CA THR A 47 10.97 -10.23 3.46
C THR A 47 9.60 -10.61 4.04
N ILE A 48 8.62 -9.72 3.93
CA ILE A 48 7.24 -10.00 4.38
C ILE A 48 6.69 -11.18 3.56
N SER A 49 7.01 -11.21 2.26
CA SER A 49 6.62 -12.31 1.37
C SER A 49 7.17 -13.69 1.75
N GLU A 50 8.16 -13.78 2.66
CA GLU A 50 8.63 -15.07 3.21
C GLU A 50 7.50 -15.88 3.87
N TYR A 51 6.50 -15.21 4.45
CA TYR A 51 5.36 -15.91 5.04
C TYR A 51 4.56 -16.72 4.01
N ALA A 52 4.59 -16.31 2.73
CA ALA A 52 3.91 -17.00 1.64
C ALA A 52 4.53 -18.36 1.28
N LEU A 53 5.71 -18.69 1.82
CA LEU A 53 6.37 -19.99 1.65
C LEU A 53 6.03 -20.99 2.78
N SER A 54 5.19 -20.60 3.72
CA SER A 54 4.82 -21.43 4.87
C SER A 54 3.44 -22.09 4.68
N ALA A 55 3.09 -22.99 5.60
CA ALA A 55 1.73 -23.52 5.72
C ALA A 55 0.67 -22.42 5.96
N ASN A 56 1.07 -21.25 6.44
CA ASN A 56 0.20 -20.10 6.71
C ASN A 56 0.05 -19.17 5.49
N LYS A 57 0.45 -19.59 4.28
CA LYS A 57 0.34 -18.78 3.05
C LYS A 57 -1.05 -18.16 2.86
N TRP A 58 -2.11 -18.91 3.14
CA TRP A 58 -3.48 -18.43 2.97
C TRP A 58 -3.79 -17.18 3.82
N ILE A 59 -3.20 -17.03 5.01
CA ILE A 59 -3.34 -15.82 5.84
C ILE A 59 -2.66 -14.64 5.17
N PHE A 60 -1.44 -14.86 4.66
CA PHE A 60 -0.71 -13.85 3.89
C PHE A 60 -1.51 -13.42 2.65
N ASP A 61 -2.07 -14.37 1.91
CA ASP A 61 -2.87 -14.08 0.72
C ASP A 61 -4.11 -13.23 1.06
N ILE A 62 -4.89 -13.63 2.08
CA ILE A 62 -6.05 -12.85 2.55
C ILE A 62 -5.61 -11.44 2.96
N ALA A 63 -4.50 -11.32 3.69
CA ALA A 63 -3.99 -10.04 4.14
C ALA A 63 -3.68 -9.09 2.97
N VAL A 64 -2.97 -9.59 1.95
CA VAL A 64 -2.62 -8.83 0.75
C VAL A 64 -3.86 -8.49 -0.08
N LEU A 65 -4.82 -9.42 -0.20
CA LEU A 65 -6.08 -9.19 -0.92
C LEU A 65 -6.95 -8.12 -0.26
N LEU A 66 -7.03 -8.10 1.08
CA LEU A 66 -7.75 -7.05 1.81
C LEU A 66 -7.13 -5.66 1.58
N ILE A 67 -5.80 -5.57 1.61
CA ILE A 67 -5.08 -4.33 1.29
C ILE A 67 -5.33 -3.91 -0.15
N ALA A 68 -5.26 -4.84 -1.11
CA ALA A 68 -5.51 -4.57 -2.53
C ALA A 68 -6.92 -4.06 -2.76
N LEU A 69 -7.93 -4.74 -2.21
CA LEU A 69 -9.33 -4.35 -2.35
C LEU A 69 -9.60 -2.97 -1.71
N GLY A 70 -9.15 -2.76 -0.48
CA GLY A 70 -9.29 -1.46 0.19
C GLY A 70 -8.60 -0.33 -0.58
N SER A 71 -7.43 -0.59 -1.16
CA SER A 71 -6.71 0.35 -2.02
C SER A 71 -7.52 0.71 -3.27
N ALA A 72 -7.97 -0.31 -4.01
CA ALA A 72 -8.72 -0.13 -5.25
C ALA A 72 -10.00 0.68 -5.04
N VAL A 73 -10.73 0.37 -3.97
CA VAL A 73 -11.97 1.08 -3.62
C VAL A 73 -11.69 2.53 -3.23
N LEU A 74 -10.60 2.84 -2.51
CA LEU A 74 -10.22 4.23 -2.21
C LEU A 74 -9.92 5.04 -3.48
N PHE A 75 -9.12 4.50 -4.40
CA PHE A 75 -8.83 5.18 -5.66
C PHE A 75 -10.10 5.35 -6.52
N ALA A 76 -10.92 4.30 -6.62
CA ALA A 76 -12.18 4.35 -7.34
C ALA A 76 -13.14 5.39 -6.75
N ALA A 77 -13.24 5.49 -5.42
CA ALA A 77 -14.06 6.49 -4.75
C ALA A 77 -13.64 7.91 -5.15
N HIS A 78 -12.34 8.21 -5.15
CA HIS A 78 -11.82 9.52 -5.57
C HIS A 78 -12.10 9.84 -7.03
N VAL A 79 -12.12 8.83 -7.91
CA VAL A 79 -12.53 8.98 -9.30
C VAL A 79 -14.03 9.28 -9.41
N LEU A 80 -14.86 8.49 -8.71
CA LEU A 80 -16.32 8.62 -8.74
C LEU A 80 -16.81 9.97 -8.21
N MET A 81 -16.14 10.53 -7.20
CA MET A 81 -16.45 11.88 -6.70
C MET A 81 -15.71 12.99 -7.45
N ARG A 82 -15.04 12.67 -8.57
CA ARG A 82 -14.32 13.63 -9.43
C ARG A 82 -13.15 14.36 -8.76
N ALA A 83 -12.64 13.85 -7.63
CA ALA A 83 -11.43 14.35 -6.98
C ALA A 83 -10.17 14.00 -7.80
N LEU A 84 -10.18 12.85 -8.47
CA LEU A 84 -9.13 12.42 -9.40
C LEU A 84 -9.71 12.16 -10.81
N PRO A 85 -9.06 12.66 -11.88
CA PRO A 85 -9.39 12.23 -13.23
C PRO A 85 -9.09 10.73 -13.44
N VAL A 86 -9.97 10.02 -14.14
CA VAL A 86 -9.85 8.56 -14.43
C VAL A 86 -8.48 8.19 -15.02
N ARG A 87 -7.93 9.03 -15.90
CA ARG A 87 -6.65 8.80 -16.59
C ARG A 87 -5.47 9.53 -15.95
N SER A 88 -5.62 10.03 -14.73
CA SER A 88 -4.52 10.71 -14.04
C SER A 88 -3.42 9.73 -13.63
N ALA A 89 -2.18 10.21 -13.54
CA ALA A 89 -1.04 9.41 -13.09
C ALA A 89 -1.31 8.74 -11.73
N ALA A 90 -1.98 9.43 -10.80
CA ALA A 90 -2.38 8.88 -9.51
C ALA A 90 -3.24 7.61 -9.63
N VAL A 91 -4.22 7.60 -10.54
CA VAL A 91 -5.13 6.46 -10.74
C VAL A 91 -4.43 5.31 -11.44
N VAL A 92 -3.64 5.61 -12.48
CA VAL A 92 -2.87 4.57 -13.21
C VAL A 92 -1.87 3.89 -12.26
N LEU A 93 -1.13 4.66 -11.47
CA LEU A 93 -0.17 4.13 -10.51
C LEU A 93 -0.86 3.40 -9.35
N GLY A 94 -2.02 3.88 -8.88
CA GLY A 94 -2.85 3.17 -7.89
C GLY A 94 -3.40 1.84 -8.42
N ALA A 95 -3.74 1.77 -9.70
CA ALA A 95 -4.14 0.53 -10.37
C ALA A 95 -2.96 -0.44 -10.50
N LEU A 96 -1.78 0.04 -10.91
CA LEU A 96 -0.55 -0.76 -10.98
C LEU A 96 -0.15 -1.32 -9.61
N TRP A 97 -0.24 -0.51 -8.54
CA TRP A 97 -0.11 -0.96 -7.16
C TRP A 97 -1.06 -2.12 -6.86
N THR A 98 -2.36 -1.94 -7.10
CA THR A 98 -3.37 -2.95 -6.80
C THR A 98 -3.11 -4.24 -7.57
N VAL A 99 -2.87 -4.15 -8.88
CA VAL A 99 -2.58 -5.31 -9.74
C VAL A 99 -1.31 -6.01 -9.27
N SER A 100 -0.28 -5.28 -8.87
CA SER A 100 0.96 -5.88 -8.38
C SER A 100 0.75 -6.74 -7.13
N LEU A 101 -0.14 -6.33 -6.21
CA LEU A 101 -0.50 -7.13 -5.05
C LEU A 101 -1.20 -8.44 -5.43
N LEU A 102 -2.09 -8.39 -6.43
CA LEU A 102 -2.73 -9.60 -6.96
C LEU A 102 -1.72 -10.56 -7.59
N VAL A 103 -0.75 -10.02 -8.33
CA VAL A 103 0.35 -10.80 -8.92
C VAL A 103 1.24 -11.42 -7.83
N VAL A 104 1.56 -10.69 -6.76
CA VAL A 104 2.32 -11.19 -5.61
C VAL A 104 1.62 -12.36 -4.90
N VAL A 105 0.29 -12.35 -4.84
CA VAL A 105 -0.52 -13.47 -4.29
C VAL A 105 -0.52 -14.68 -5.22
N ALA A 106 -0.71 -14.43 -6.53
CA ALA A 106 -0.79 -15.48 -7.55
C ALA A 106 0.55 -16.17 -7.81
N PHE A 107 1.65 -15.43 -7.70
CA PHE A 107 3.00 -15.93 -7.94
C PHE A 107 3.80 -15.81 -6.65
N PRO A 108 4.01 -16.92 -5.90
CA PRO A 108 4.85 -16.90 -4.71
C PRO A 108 6.28 -16.46 -5.03
N LYS A 109 6.95 -15.87 -4.03
CA LYS A 109 8.38 -15.57 -4.12
C LYS A 109 9.20 -16.82 -4.41
N THR A 110 10.43 -16.64 -4.88
CA THR A 110 11.38 -17.75 -5.03
C THR A 110 11.65 -18.42 -3.68
N ASP A 111 11.42 -19.73 -3.62
CA ASP A 111 11.95 -20.58 -2.56
C ASP A 111 13.37 -21.01 -2.92
N TRP A 112 14.34 -20.34 -2.31
CA TRP A 112 15.75 -20.61 -2.56
C TRP A 112 16.23 -21.96 -2.04
N SER A 113 15.44 -22.69 -1.23
CA SER A 113 15.79 -24.05 -0.81
C SER A 113 15.72 -25.07 -1.95
N VAL A 114 14.88 -24.79 -2.96
CA VAL A 114 14.68 -25.63 -4.15
C VAL A 114 15.19 -24.98 -5.44
N GLY A 115 15.67 -23.74 -5.38
CA GLY A 115 16.30 -23.03 -6.49
C GLY A 115 15.44 -21.92 -7.12
N PRO A 116 15.97 -21.24 -8.16
CA PRO A 116 15.27 -20.12 -8.81
C PRO A 116 14.00 -20.59 -9.56
N SER A 117 12.97 -19.73 -9.58
CA SER A 117 11.72 -20.01 -10.29
C SER A 117 11.22 -18.80 -11.08
N LEU A 118 10.53 -19.05 -12.20
CA LEU A 118 9.91 -18.00 -13.01
C LEU A 118 8.86 -17.21 -12.21
N GLY A 119 8.03 -17.92 -11.42
CA GLY A 119 7.06 -17.29 -10.53
C GLY A 119 7.72 -16.34 -9.53
N GLY A 120 8.86 -16.73 -8.97
CA GLY A 120 9.62 -15.86 -8.07
C GLY A 120 10.23 -14.62 -8.75
N VAL A 121 10.60 -14.71 -10.03
CA VAL A 121 11.01 -13.56 -10.84
C VAL A 121 9.82 -12.60 -11.05
N VAL A 122 8.65 -13.13 -11.43
CA VAL A 122 7.41 -12.35 -11.58
C VAL A 122 7.05 -11.66 -10.26
N HIS A 123 7.08 -12.38 -9.14
CA HIS A 123 6.85 -11.83 -7.81
C HIS A 123 7.79 -10.67 -7.47
N ARG A 124 9.09 -10.82 -7.76
CA ARG A 124 10.09 -9.78 -7.49
C ARG A 124 9.77 -8.50 -8.24
N TYR A 125 9.48 -8.58 -9.54
CA TYR A 125 9.14 -7.40 -10.33
C TYR A 125 7.80 -6.79 -9.93
N ALA A 126 6.79 -7.61 -9.62
CA ALA A 126 5.54 -7.13 -9.07
C ALA A 126 5.74 -6.36 -7.75
N SER A 127 6.59 -6.88 -6.85
CA SER A 127 6.92 -6.19 -5.60
C SER A 127 7.56 -4.82 -5.85
N VAL A 128 8.49 -4.73 -6.81
CA VAL A 128 9.09 -3.44 -7.21
C VAL A 128 8.04 -2.48 -7.77
N VAL A 129 7.15 -2.96 -8.64
CA VAL A 129 6.04 -2.15 -9.17
C VAL A 129 5.18 -1.62 -8.02
N GLY A 130 4.82 -2.48 -7.06
CA GLY A 130 4.05 -2.09 -5.89
C GLY A 130 4.73 -0.97 -5.09
N PHE A 131 5.93 -1.26 -4.58
CA PHE A 131 6.69 -0.36 -3.70
C PHE A 131 7.03 1.01 -4.30
N VAL A 132 6.97 1.14 -5.63
CA VAL A 132 7.23 2.41 -6.32
C VAL A 132 5.93 3.10 -6.73
N CYS A 133 4.97 2.37 -7.30
CA CYS A 133 3.79 2.99 -7.89
C CYS A 133 2.89 3.65 -6.86
N LEU A 134 2.66 3.03 -5.70
CA LEU A 134 1.79 3.62 -4.68
C LEU A 134 2.32 4.98 -4.17
N PRO A 135 3.55 5.10 -3.64
CA PRO A 135 4.03 6.37 -3.12
C PRO A 135 4.13 7.43 -4.22
N VAL A 136 4.58 7.09 -5.43
CA VAL A 136 4.62 8.05 -6.55
C VAL A 136 3.20 8.50 -6.92
N GLY A 137 2.24 7.57 -6.97
CA GLY A 137 0.83 7.87 -7.21
C GLY A 137 0.25 8.83 -6.17
N LEU A 138 0.60 8.64 -4.89
CA LEU A 138 0.19 9.54 -3.80
C LEU A 138 0.81 10.94 -3.90
N LEU A 139 2.06 11.06 -4.37
CA LEU A 139 2.67 12.36 -4.63
C LEU A 139 1.89 13.16 -5.69
N PHE A 140 1.44 12.49 -6.75
CA PHE A 140 0.56 13.10 -7.76
C PHE A 140 -0.84 13.42 -7.22
N ALA A 141 -1.39 12.54 -6.38
CA ALA A 141 -2.73 12.68 -5.84
C ALA A 141 -2.86 13.80 -4.80
N ALA A 142 -1.81 14.02 -3.98
CA ALA A 142 -1.89 14.81 -2.76
C ALA A 142 -2.45 16.23 -2.93
N ARG A 143 -2.08 16.94 -4.01
CA ARG A 143 -2.60 18.30 -4.25
C ARG A 143 -4.07 18.32 -4.64
N ARG A 144 -4.54 17.30 -5.37
CA ARG A 144 -5.93 17.19 -5.84
C ARG A 144 -6.86 16.73 -4.73
N ILE A 145 -6.37 15.83 -3.87
CA ILE A 145 -7.14 15.24 -2.76
C ILE A 145 -7.19 16.16 -1.55
N PHE A 146 -6.16 17.00 -1.34
CA PHE A 146 -6.06 17.93 -0.21
C PHE A 146 -5.83 19.38 -0.66
N PRO A 147 -6.77 20.00 -1.41
CA PRO A 147 -6.63 21.39 -1.85
C PRO A 147 -6.54 22.34 -0.65
N ASP A 148 -7.45 22.19 0.32
CA ASP A 148 -7.63 23.10 1.47
C ASP A 148 -7.11 22.51 2.79
N SER A 149 -6.27 21.47 2.73
CA SER A 149 -5.75 20.77 3.91
C SER A 149 -4.23 20.60 3.83
N PRO A 150 -3.45 21.68 4.02
CA PRO A 150 -1.99 21.67 3.84
C PRO A 150 -1.29 20.65 4.76
N GLY A 151 -1.80 20.45 5.99
CA GLY A 151 -1.26 19.46 6.93
C GLY A 151 -1.38 18.02 6.40
N TRP A 152 -2.58 17.61 5.94
CA TRP A 152 -2.79 16.28 5.36
C TRP A 152 -2.06 16.10 4.03
N ARG A 153 -2.00 17.16 3.22
CA ARG A 153 -1.19 17.17 1.99
C ARG A 153 0.28 16.91 2.30
N TRP A 154 0.83 17.54 3.34
CA TRP A 154 2.21 17.33 3.75
C TRP A 154 2.42 15.95 4.33
N ALA A 155 1.53 15.47 5.21
CA ALA A 155 1.60 14.14 5.79
C ALA A 155 1.61 13.03 4.71
N ALA A 156 0.68 13.09 3.74
CA ALA A 156 0.63 12.13 2.64
C ALA A 156 1.92 12.14 1.80
N ARG A 157 2.45 13.33 1.49
CA ARG A 157 3.70 13.47 0.73
C ARG A 157 4.91 13.00 1.52
N ALA A 158 5.01 13.33 2.81
CA ALA A 158 6.11 12.93 3.67
C ALA A 158 6.16 11.41 3.80
N LEU A 159 5.01 10.76 4.07
CA LEU A 159 4.94 9.30 4.14
C LEU A 159 5.33 8.63 2.81
N ALA A 160 4.87 9.18 1.68
CA ALA A 160 5.26 8.69 0.35
C ALA A 160 6.77 8.86 0.09
N ILE A 161 7.36 10.00 0.45
CA ILE A 161 8.81 10.24 0.31
C ILE A 161 9.61 9.30 1.21
N VAL A 162 9.17 9.09 2.46
CA VAL A 162 9.83 8.17 3.39
C VAL A 162 9.74 6.72 2.89
N SER A 163 8.60 6.29 2.35
CA SER A 163 8.48 4.99 1.66
C SER A 163 9.50 4.87 0.52
N LEU A 164 9.58 5.86 -0.37
CA LEU A 164 10.57 5.87 -1.45
C LEU A 164 12.01 5.89 -0.93
N ALA A 165 12.28 6.52 0.22
CA ALA A 165 13.59 6.50 0.85
C ALA A 165 13.95 5.10 1.36
N TRP A 166 13.01 4.36 1.98
CA TRP A 166 13.23 2.96 2.33
C TRP A 166 13.51 2.09 1.11
N PHE A 167 12.77 2.30 0.01
CA PHE A 167 13.05 1.63 -1.26
C PHE A 167 14.43 2.02 -1.81
N GLY A 168 14.81 3.29 -1.67
CA GLY A 168 16.14 3.80 -2.02
C GLY A 168 17.28 3.08 -1.29
N LEU A 169 17.09 2.64 -0.04
CA LEU A 169 18.09 1.82 0.67
C LEU A 169 18.29 0.46 0.02
N ILE A 170 17.21 -0.16 -0.49
CA ILE A 170 17.30 -1.42 -1.26
C ILE A 170 18.09 -1.19 -2.54
N LEU A 171 17.78 -0.12 -3.29
CA LEU A 171 18.51 0.24 -4.51
C LEU A 171 19.99 0.55 -4.22
N GLY A 172 20.28 1.25 -3.12
CA GLY A 172 21.64 1.51 -2.67
C GLY A 172 22.42 0.23 -2.37
N ALA A 173 21.78 -0.74 -1.70
CA ALA A 173 22.38 -2.05 -1.46
C ALA A 173 22.64 -2.83 -2.76
N VAL A 174 21.73 -2.75 -3.73
CA VAL A 174 21.93 -3.31 -5.08
C VAL A 174 23.09 -2.63 -5.79
N GLY A 175 23.17 -1.31 -5.76
CA GLY A 175 24.28 -0.54 -6.35
C GLY A 175 25.63 -0.90 -5.71
N TYR A 176 25.68 -1.05 -4.38
CA TYR A 176 26.86 -1.52 -3.66
C TYR A 176 27.32 -2.91 -4.14
N MET A 177 26.39 -3.86 -4.30
CA MET A 177 26.72 -5.18 -4.86
C MET A 177 27.24 -5.09 -6.29
N LEU A 178 26.59 -4.29 -7.15
CA LEU A 178 27.01 -4.10 -8.54
C LEU A 178 28.39 -3.42 -8.67
N ALA A 179 28.79 -2.63 -7.66
CA ALA A 179 30.11 -2.02 -7.57
C ALA A 179 31.20 -2.95 -7.02
N GLY A 180 30.93 -4.25 -6.89
CA GLY A 180 31.87 -5.25 -6.38
C GLY A 180 31.77 -5.51 -4.87
N GLY A 181 30.77 -4.93 -4.19
CA GLY A 181 30.46 -5.20 -2.80
C GLY A 181 29.80 -6.57 -2.58
N GLY A 182 29.51 -6.86 -1.31
CA GLY A 182 28.79 -8.07 -0.91
C GLY A 182 27.33 -8.15 -1.42
N PRO A 183 26.68 -9.32 -1.31
CA PRO A 183 25.33 -9.53 -1.81
C PRO A 183 24.30 -8.62 -1.14
N TRP A 184 23.53 -7.87 -1.93
CA TRP A 184 22.66 -6.79 -1.46
C TRP A 184 21.65 -7.22 -0.38
N TRP A 185 21.13 -8.45 -0.47
CA TRP A 185 20.16 -9.00 0.48
C TRP A 185 20.75 -9.30 1.87
N ARG A 186 22.08 -9.28 2.03
CA ARG A 186 22.77 -9.40 3.33
C ARG A 186 23.31 -8.07 3.84
N THR A 187 23.46 -7.07 2.96
CA THR A 187 24.06 -5.77 3.28
C THR A 187 23.16 -4.90 4.16
N ILE A 188 21.84 -5.09 4.08
CA ILE A 188 20.85 -4.36 4.87
C ILE A 188 19.96 -5.32 5.65
N PRO A 189 19.32 -4.88 6.77
CA PRO A 189 18.25 -5.63 7.41
C PRO A 189 16.99 -5.60 6.51
N LEU A 190 17.02 -6.36 5.41
CA LEU A 190 16.04 -6.30 4.33
C LEU A 190 14.60 -6.47 4.82
N GLY A 191 14.38 -7.41 5.74
CA GLY A 191 13.06 -7.65 6.32
C GLY A 191 12.51 -6.48 7.12
N LEU A 192 13.35 -5.76 7.85
CA LEU A 192 12.96 -4.56 8.58
C LEU A 192 12.69 -3.40 7.62
N VAL A 193 13.56 -3.20 6.64
CA VAL A 193 13.42 -2.16 5.61
C VAL A 193 12.10 -2.33 4.86
N GLU A 194 11.76 -3.55 4.43
CA GLU A 194 10.50 -3.83 3.74
C GLU A 194 9.27 -3.59 4.63
N ARG A 195 9.34 -3.93 5.92
CA ARG A 195 8.26 -3.65 6.89
C ARG A 195 8.05 -2.16 7.12
N LEU A 196 9.13 -1.38 7.23
CA LEU A 196 9.05 0.07 7.41
C LEU A 196 8.56 0.75 6.13
N LEU A 197 9.00 0.27 4.96
CA LEU A 197 8.49 0.69 3.65
C LEU A 197 6.97 0.43 3.56
N ALA A 198 6.54 -0.82 3.78
CA ALA A 198 5.13 -1.19 3.72
C ALA A 198 4.28 -0.40 4.74
N ALA A 199 4.78 -0.23 5.97
CA ALA A 199 4.08 0.54 6.98
C ALA A 199 3.86 2.00 6.56
N THR A 200 4.89 2.67 6.02
CA THR A 200 4.74 4.05 5.55
C THR A 200 3.85 4.15 4.32
N GLU A 201 3.86 3.17 3.42
CA GLU A 201 2.91 3.07 2.30
C GLU A 201 1.46 2.93 2.76
N LEU A 202 1.18 2.01 3.69
CA LEU A 202 -0.18 1.80 4.19
C LEU A 202 -0.69 3.02 4.95
N LEU A 203 0.17 3.70 5.73
CA LEU A 203 -0.18 4.97 6.36
C LEU A 203 -0.44 6.07 5.32
N ALA A 204 0.37 6.16 4.27
CA ALA A 204 0.18 7.13 3.19
C ALA A 204 -1.13 6.87 2.45
N LEU A 205 -1.43 5.61 2.14
CA LEU A 205 -2.68 5.18 1.52
C LEU A 205 -3.89 5.49 2.42
N ALA A 206 -3.78 5.27 3.73
CA ALA A 206 -4.85 5.57 4.69
C ALA A 206 -5.23 7.06 4.70
N THR A 207 -4.30 7.97 4.35
CA THR A 207 -4.64 9.40 4.20
C THR A 207 -5.72 9.63 3.14
N LEU A 208 -5.81 8.79 2.11
CA LEU A 208 -6.85 8.91 1.07
C LEU A 208 -8.27 8.78 1.62
N ALA A 209 -8.46 8.13 2.77
CA ALA A 209 -9.77 8.03 3.41
C ALA A 209 -10.20 9.34 4.10
N VAL A 210 -9.26 10.24 4.44
CA VAL A 210 -9.53 11.43 5.26
C VAL A 210 -10.59 12.36 4.63
N PRO A 211 -10.54 12.71 3.32
CA PRO A 211 -11.58 13.53 2.73
C PRO A 211 -12.94 12.84 2.75
N LEU A 212 -13.00 11.52 2.52
CA LEU A 212 -14.24 10.73 2.53
C LEU A 212 -14.90 10.72 3.91
N LEU A 213 -14.08 10.61 4.97
CA LEU A 213 -14.55 10.69 6.35
C LEU A 213 -15.09 12.09 6.69
N ARG A 214 -14.61 13.13 5.99
CA ARG A 214 -14.96 14.54 6.19
C ARG A 214 -16.10 15.03 5.28
N SER A 215 -16.51 14.26 4.28
CA SER A 215 -17.54 14.62 3.27
C SER A 215 -18.96 14.86 3.80
N ASN A 216 -19.17 15.03 5.10
CA ASN A 216 -20.47 15.32 5.71
C ASN A 216 -20.97 16.78 5.53
N ARG A 217 -20.38 17.57 4.61
CA ARG A 217 -20.68 19.01 4.46
C ARG A 217 -20.81 19.42 3.00
N THR A 218 -21.98 19.23 2.39
CA THR A 218 -22.48 20.10 1.30
C THR A 218 -23.93 19.75 0.98
N GLY A 219 -24.83 20.30 1.78
CA GLY A 219 -26.25 20.42 1.46
C GLY A 219 -26.69 21.86 1.74
N VAL A 220 -25.97 22.85 1.21
CA VAL A 220 -26.41 24.25 1.20
C VAL A 220 -26.31 24.72 -0.24
N THR A 221 -27.44 24.62 -0.94
CA THR A 221 -27.66 25.36 -2.18
C THR A 221 -27.72 26.83 -1.81
N GLN A 222 -26.66 27.61 -2.07
CA GLN A 222 -26.82 29.06 -2.13
C GLN A 222 -27.52 29.38 -3.45
N VAL A 223 -28.77 29.82 -3.34
CA VAL A 223 -29.48 30.55 -4.38
C VAL A 223 -29.28 32.03 -4.07
N THR A 224 -28.61 32.74 -4.97
CA THR A 224 -28.73 34.18 -5.16
C THR A 224 -29.00 34.41 -6.62
#